data_AF-A0A1I7WFZ9-F1
#
_entry.id   AF-A0A1I7WFZ9-F1
#
_cell.length_a   1.000
_cell.length_b   1.000
_cell.length_c   1.000
_cell.angle_alpha   90.00
_cell.angle_beta   90.00
_cell.angle_gamma   90.00
#
_symmetry.space_group_name_H-M   'P 1'
#
loop_
_entity.id
_entity.type
_entity.pdbx_description
1 polymer ?
#
loop_
_entity_poly.entity_id
_entity_poly.type
_entity_poly.pdbx_seq_one_letter_code
_entity_poly.pdbx_strand_id
1 'polypeptide(L)'
;MALHQTVKQYQELGLAKDRFRSGRPRSVNTSRVRKNVKRILRGSKRPMNKMTSDLNISPTLIRTIVKHKLRFYLYKIRTRPT
;
A
#
# COMPACT_ATOMS: atom_id res chain seq x y z
N MET A 1 -33.81 14.57 -8.16
CA MET A 1 -33.06 15.80 -7.83
C MET A 1 -31.56 15.56 -8.05
N ALA A 2 -31.01 15.96 -9.19
CA ALA A 2 -29.61 15.66 -9.52
C ALA A 2 -28.91 16.82 -10.26
N LEU A 3 -29.63 17.54 -11.13
CA LEU A 3 -29.04 18.59 -11.97
C LEU A 3 -28.39 19.72 -11.16
N HIS A 4 -29.10 20.26 -10.17
CA HIS A 4 -28.61 21.39 -9.37
C HIS A 4 -27.34 21.05 -8.56
N GLN A 5 -27.26 19.83 -8.02
CA GLN A 5 -26.06 19.38 -7.29
C GLN A 5 -24.88 19.17 -8.25
N THR A 6 -25.11 18.63 -9.44
CA THR A 6 -24.05 18.47 -10.45
C THR A 6 -23.52 19.81 -10.94
N VAL A 7 -24.41 20.78 -11.21
CA VAL A 7 -24.01 22.14 -11.63
C VAL A 7 -23.20 22.83 -10.53
N LYS A 8 -23.62 22.73 -9.26
CA LYS A 8 -22.87 23.26 -8.12
C LYS A 8 -21.50 22.60 -7.96
N GLN A 9 -21.42 21.26 -8.10
CA GLN A 9 -20.14 20.54 -8.06
C GLN A 9 -19.20 20.96 -9.19
N TYR A 10 -19.73 21.20 -10.39
CA TYR A 10 -18.95 21.66 -11.53
C TYR A 10 -18.41 23.08 -11.33
N GLN A 11 -19.21 24.00 -10.79
CA GLN A 11 -18.76 25.36 -10.45
C GLN A 11 -17.68 25.35 -9.35
N GLU A 12 -17.80 24.50 -8.34
CA GLU A 12 -16.84 24.42 -7.23
C GLU A 12 -15.50 23.77 -7.62
N LEU A 13 -15.52 22.73 -8.47
CA LEU A 13 -14.35 21.90 -8.74
C LEU A 13 -13.81 22.00 -10.17
N GLY A 14 -14.59 22.54 -11.12
CA GLY A 14 -14.25 22.59 -12.55
C GLY A 14 -14.12 21.22 -13.22
N LEU A 15 -14.51 20.14 -12.53
CA LEU A 15 -14.29 18.76 -12.96
C LEU A 15 -15.62 18.04 -13.12
N ALA A 16 -15.87 17.51 -14.32
CA ALA A 16 -17.01 16.63 -14.60
C ALA A 16 -16.81 15.17 -14.12
N LYS A 17 -15.68 14.89 -13.44
CA LYS A 17 -15.36 13.55 -12.93
C LYS A 17 -15.87 13.36 -11.51
N ASP A 18 -16.25 12.13 -11.20
CA ASP A 18 -16.65 11.73 -9.84
C ASP A 18 -15.56 12.04 -8.81
N ARG A 19 -15.99 12.54 -7.65
CA ARG A 19 -15.11 12.75 -6.49
C ARG A 19 -14.57 11.40 -6.03
N PHE A 20 -13.29 11.35 -5.67
CA PHE A 20 -12.73 10.20 -4.98
C PHE A 20 -13.56 9.91 -3.73
N ARG A 21 -14.11 8.69 -3.65
CA ARG A 21 -14.93 8.31 -2.50
C ARG A 21 -14.12 8.41 -1.22
N SER A 22 -14.58 9.24 -0.30
CA SER A 22 -14.11 9.25 1.08
C SER A 22 -14.49 7.92 1.72
N GLY A 23 -13.49 7.12 2.09
CA GLY A 23 -13.72 5.81 2.69
C GLY A 23 -12.44 5.19 3.22
N ARG A 24 -12.59 4.29 4.20
CA ARG A 24 -11.44 3.56 4.75
C ARG A 24 -10.89 2.63 3.66
N PRO A 25 -9.56 2.58 3.45
CA PRO A 25 -8.97 1.63 2.52
C PRO A 25 -9.38 0.21 2.91
N ARG A 26 -10.01 -0.50 1.98
CA ARG A 26 -10.42 -1.91 2.19
C ARG A 26 -9.22 -2.87 2.17
N SER A 27 -8.08 -2.44 1.61
CA SER A 27 -6.89 -3.27 1.46
C SER A 27 -5.99 -3.26 2.70
N VAL A 28 -5.31 -4.39 2.92
CA VAL A 28 -4.27 -4.57 3.95
C VAL A 28 -3.06 -3.65 3.71
N ASN A 29 -2.94 -3.04 2.52
CA ASN A 29 -1.90 -2.08 2.14
C ASN A 29 -2.13 -0.67 2.74
N THR A 30 -2.44 -0.63 4.04
CA THR A 30 -2.62 0.60 4.80
C THR A 30 -1.29 1.28 5.12
N SER A 31 -1.33 2.57 5.43
CA SER A 31 -0.15 3.33 5.88
C SER A 31 0.50 2.72 7.13
N ARG A 32 -0.30 2.17 8.06
CA ARG A 32 0.18 1.49 9.27
C ARG A 32 1.05 0.29 8.93
N VAL A 33 0.59 -0.59 8.04
CA VAL A 33 1.35 -1.77 7.60
C VAL A 33 2.66 -1.34 6.94
N ARG A 34 2.62 -0.33 6.06
CA ARG A 34 3.85 0.20 5.41
C ARG A 34 4.87 0.71 6.42
N LYS A 35 4.42 1.43 7.46
CA LYS A 35 5.30 1.93 8.53
C LYS A 35 5.94 0.78 9.31
N ASN A 36 5.17 -0.26 9.64
CA ASN A 36 5.68 -1.45 10.33
C ASN A 36 6.74 -2.18 9.49
N VAL A 37 6.45 -2.43 8.21
CA VAL A 37 7.42 -3.06 7.28
C VAL A 37 8.68 -2.21 7.16
N LYS A 38 8.56 -0.88 7.02
CA LYS A 38 9.71 0.03 6.97
C LYS A 38 10.55 -0.02 8.25
N ARG A 39 9.92 -0.12 9.43
CA ARG A 39 10.64 -0.24 10.71
C ARG A 39 11.43 -1.54 10.80
N ILE A 40 10.82 -2.66 10.40
CA ILE A 40 11.47 -3.97 10.43
C ILE A 40 12.67 -4.01 9.47
N LEU A 41 12.53 -3.43 8.27
CA LEU A 41 13.61 -3.30 7.29
C LEU A 41 14.78 -2.46 7.80
N ARG A 42 14.53 -1.38 8.55
CA ARG A 42 15.59 -0.51 9.09
C ARG A 42 16.32 -1.12 10.27
N GLY A 43 15.61 -1.84 11.15
CA GLY A 43 16.16 -2.35 12.40
C GLY A 43 16.89 -3.69 12.29
N SER A 44 16.74 -4.42 11.17
CA SER A 44 17.28 -5.78 11.09
C SER A 44 17.42 -6.27 9.64
N LYS A 45 18.43 -7.11 9.38
CA LYS A 45 18.56 -7.88 8.12
C LYS A 45 17.52 -9.02 8.04
N ARG A 46 16.28 -8.79 8.50
CA ARG A 46 15.22 -9.81 8.54
C ARG A 46 14.72 -10.12 7.11
N PRO A 47 14.57 -11.40 6.75
CA PRO A 47 14.03 -11.77 5.45
C PRO A 47 12.54 -11.47 5.35
N MET A 48 12.04 -11.29 4.12
CA MET A 48 10.60 -11.05 3.86
C MET A 48 9.70 -12.15 4.45
N ASN A 49 10.14 -13.41 4.46
CA ASN A 49 9.38 -14.53 5.02
C ASN A 49 9.12 -14.40 6.53
N LYS A 50 10.01 -13.71 7.27
CA LYS A 50 9.75 -13.41 8.68
C LYS A 50 8.74 -12.27 8.82
N MET A 51 8.74 -11.31 7.90
CA MET A 51 7.74 -10.23 7.91
C MET A 51 6.33 -10.76 7.59
N THR A 52 6.22 -11.80 6.76
CA THR A 52 4.93 -12.42 6.46
C THR A 52 4.34 -13.12 7.67
N SER A 53 5.16 -13.85 8.44
CA SER A 53 4.73 -14.47 9.70
C SER A 53 4.44 -13.43 10.79
N ASP A 54 5.32 -12.43 10.95
CA ASP A 54 5.19 -11.42 12.00
C ASP A 54 3.94 -10.53 11.81
N LEU A 55 3.53 -10.31 10.55
CA LEU A 55 2.40 -9.45 10.21
C LEU A 55 1.14 -10.22 9.80
N ASN A 56 1.21 -11.55 9.65
CA ASN A 56 0.15 -12.39 9.06
C ASN A 56 -0.34 -11.85 7.70
N ILE A 57 0.61 -11.47 6.84
CA ILE A 57 0.34 -10.89 5.51
C ILE A 57 0.94 -11.79 4.44
N SER A 58 0.26 -11.87 3.29
CA SER A 58 0.75 -12.66 2.17
C SER A 58 2.13 -12.17 1.67
N PRO A 59 3.02 -13.09 1.27
CA PRO A 59 4.35 -12.76 0.75
C PRO A 59 4.30 -11.83 -0.47
N THR A 60 3.30 -12.00 -1.33
CA THR A 60 3.05 -11.15 -2.50
C THR A 60 2.77 -9.69 -2.11
N LEU A 61 1.95 -9.46 -1.07
CA LEU A 61 1.67 -8.11 -0.61
C LEU A 61 2.90 -7.45 0.03
N ILE A 62 3.67 -8.20 0.81
CA ILE A 62 4.93 -7.69 1.38
C ILE A 62 5.90 -7.32 0.25
N ARG A 63 6.04 -8.18 -0.77
CA ARG A 63 6.91 -7.93 -1.93
C ARG A 63 6.49 -6.65 -2.67
N THR A 64 5.19 -6.46 -2.90
CA THR A 64 4.68 -5.26 -3.58
C THR A 64 4.89 -4.00 -2.74
N ILE A 65 4.68 -4.07 -1.42
CA ILE A 65 4.94 -2.95 -0.50
C ILE A 65 6.41 -2.58 -0.52
N VAL A 66 7.30 -3.55 -0.34
CA VAL A 66 8.76 -3.32 -0.29
C VAL A 66 9.26 -2.72 -1.61
N LYS A 67 8.93 -3.36 -2.74
CA LYS A 67 9.44 -2.96 -4.07
C LYS A 67 8.79 -1.68 -4.59
N HIS A 68 7.46 -1.61 -4.61
CA HIS A 68 6.74 -0.52 -5.30
C HIS A 68 6.36 0.64 -4.38
N LYS A 69 6.12 0.40 -3.09
CA LYS A 69 5.67 1.46 -2.16
C LYS A 69 6.79 2.05 -1.33
N LEU A 70 7.74 1.23 -0.87
CA LEU A 70 8.87 1.68 -0.06
C LEU A 70 10.16 1.84 -0.87
N ARG A 71 10.18 1.39 -2.14
CA ARG A 71 11.33 1.45 -3.05
C ARG A 71 12.62 0.84 -2.46
N PHE A 72 12.48 -0.14 -1.57
CA PHE A 72 13.62 -0.91 -1.09
C PHE A 72 13.89 -2.06 -2.05
N TYR A 73 15.17 -2.29 -2.35
CA TYR A 73 15.65 -3.50 -2.97
C TYR A 73 16.24 -4.38 -1.87
N LEU A 74 15.59 -5.50 -1.55
CA LEU A 74 16.24 -6.50 -0.70
C LEU A 74 17.43 -7.09 -1.47
N TYR A 75 18.58 -7.15 -0.80
CA TYR A 75 19.75 -7.84 -1.30
C TYR A 75 19.42 -9.31 -1.58
N LYS A 76 19.92 -9.78 -2.73
CA LYS A 76 19.71 -11.08 -3.37
C LYS A 76 19.34 -12.20 -2.39
N ILE A 77 18.14 -12.75 -2.55
CA ILE A 77 17.80 -14.08 -2.00
C ILE A 77 18.76 -15.05 -2.68
N ARG A 78 19.75 -15.57 -1.94
CA ARG A 78 20.55 -16.70 -2.39
C ARG A 78 19.62 -17.91 -2.40
N THR A 79 19.01 -18.20 -3.54
CA THR A 79 18.30 -19.45 -3.80
C THR A 79 19.28 -20.59 -3.57
N ARG A 80 19.04 -21.43 -2.55
CA ARG A 80 19.69 -22.73 -2.47
C ARG A 80 19.04 -23.60 -3.57
N PRO A 81 19.82 -24.21 -4.47
CA PRO A 81 19.28 -25.24 -5.34
C PRO A 81 18.92 -26.44 -4.46
N THR A 82 17.69 -26.92 -4.61
CA THR A 82 17.23 -28.22 -4.11
C THR A 82 17.78 -29.32 -4.99
#